data_AF-A0A6B1AMV8-F1
#
_entry.id   AF-A0A6B1AMV8-F1
#
_cell.length_a   1.000
_cell.length_b   1.000
_cell.length_c   1.000
_cell.angle_alpha   90.00
_cell.angle_beta   90.00
_cell.angle_gamma   90.00
#
_symmetry.space_group_name_H-M   'P 1'
#
loop_
_entity.id
_entity.type
_entity.pdbx_description
1 polymer ?
#
loop_
_entity_poly.entity_id
_entity_poly.type
_entity_poly.pdbx_seq_one_letter_code
_entity_poly.pdbx_strand_id
1 'polypeptide(L)' 'MTRFVDVASADAHAVRFAASLAMADFEDALQVAAARAVGARRIVTRNTKDYARSPIPAVLPETAIENTA' A
#
# COMPACT_ATOMS: atom_id res chain seq x y z
N MET A 1 8.40 -8.36 -19.78
CA MET A 1 7.80 -9.29 -18.79
C MET A 1 7.07 -8.51 -17.69
N THR A 2 6.05 -7.71 -18.02
CA THR A 2 5.28 -6.91 -17.04
C THR A 2 3.77 -6.97 -17.30
N ARG A 3 3.31 -7.90 -18.14
CA ARG A 3 1.94 -7.89 -18.70
C ARG A 3 0.82 -8.20 -17.68
N PHE A 4 1.15 -8.33 -16.39
CA PHE A 4 0.22 -8.64 -15.30
C PHE A 4 0.37 -7.72 -14.09
N VAL A 5 1.24 -6.70 -14.15
CA VAL A 5 1.48 -5.76 -13.05
C VAL A 5 1.51 -4.34 -13.60
N ASP A 6 0.76 -3.46 -12.96
CA ASP A 6 0.83 -2.02 -13.19
C ASP A 6 1.69 -1.35 -12.12
N VAL A 7 2.39 -0.29 -12.50
CA VAL A 7 3.20 0.52 -11.57
C VAL A 7 2.42 1.79 -11.23
N ALA A 8 2.04 1.95 -9.97
CA ALA A 8 1.40 3.17 -9.48
C ALA A 8 2.39 4.33 -9.42
N SER A 9 1.97 5.53 -9.84
CA SER A 9 2.77 6.75 -9.73
C SER A 9 2.75 7.33 -8.32
N ALA A 10 3.87 7.90 -7.87
CA ALA A 10 3.95 8.70 -6.65
C ALA A 10 4.19 10.18 -7.00
N ASP A 11 3.11 10.93 -7.18
CA ASP A 11 3.17 12.35 -7.54
C ASP A 11 3.09 13.29 -6.30
N ALA A 12 3.00 14.59 -6.54
CA ALA A 12 2.89 15.58 -5.47
C ALA A 12 1.60 15.44 -4.63
N HIS A 13 0.53 14.84 -5.15
CA HIS A 13 -0.66 14.53 -4.36
C HIS A 13 -0.41 13.34 -3.44
N ALA A 14 0.27 12.32 -3.94
CA ALA A 14 0.68 11.16 -3.12
C ALA A 14 1.60 11.58 -1.97
N VAL A 15 2.60 12.43 -2.24
CA VAL A 15 3.52 12.97 -1.22
C VAL A 15 2.77 13.74 -0.12
N ARG A 16 1.85 14.63 -0.52
CA ARG A 16 1.04 15.40 0.44
C ARG A 16 0.13 14.51 1.28
N PHE A 17 -0.47 13.49 0.67
CA PHE A 17 -1.28 12.53 1.39
C PHE A 17 -0.44 11.70 2.36
N ALA A 18 0.70 11.17 1.92
CA ALA A 18 1.63 10.41 2.77
C ALA A 18 2.07 11.22 3.99
N ALA A 19 2.43 12.50 3.80
CA ALA A 19 2.82 13.39 4.89
C ALA A 19 1.70 13.67 5.91
N SER A 20 0.43 13.43 5.55
CA SER A 20 -0.71 13.58 6.46
C SER A 20 -1.01 12.31 7.28
N LEU A 21 -0.41 11.18 6.93
CA LEU A 21 -0.63 9.91 7.62
C LEU A 21 0.14 9.88 8.95
N ALA A 22 -0.51 9.37 9.99
CA ALA A 22 0.12 9.10 11.28
C ALA A 22 0.90 7.77 11.23
N MET A 23 1.84 7.64 10.30
CA MET A 23 2.74 6.50 10.13
C MET A 23 4.17 6.93 10.44
N ALA A 24 4.95 6.03 11.05
CA ALA A 24 6.31 6.35 11.50
C ALA A 24 7.30 6.42 10.33
N ASP A 25 7.12 5.57 9.32
CA ASP A 25 7.96 5.52 8.13
C ASP A 25 7.28 6.20 6.95
N PHE A 26 8.00 7.13 6.30
CA PHE A 26 7.48 7.90 5.18
C PHE A 26 7.42 7.09 3.88
N GLU A 27 8.33 6.12 3.68
CA GLU A 27 8.27 5.22 2.53
C GLU A 27 7.00 4.37 2.59
N ASP A 28 6.67 3.79 3.74
CA ASP A 28 5.43 3.04 3.92
C ASP A 28 4.20 3.93 3.72
N ALA A 29 4.23 5.17 4.22
CA ALA A 29 3.16 6.15 3.99
C ALA A 29 2.99 6.49 2.50
N LEU A 30 4.09 6.58 1.74
CA LEU A 30 4.05 6.76 0.28
C LEU A 30 3.51 5.54 -0.45
N GLN A 31 3.84 4.32 -0.02
CA GLN A 31 3.26 3.09 -0.57
C GLN A 31 1.75 3.03 -0.34
N VAL A 32 1.27 3.45 0.84
CA VAL A 32 -0.17 3.63 1.12
C VAL A 32 -0.79 4.67 0.20
N ALA A 33 -0.12 5.79 -0.03
CA ALA A 33 -0.61 6.85 -0.92
C ALA A 33 -0.76 6.35 -2.37
N ALA A 34 0.23 5.60 -2.86
CA ALA A 34 0.21 5.00 -4.19
C ALA A 34 -0.90 3.94 -4.30
N ALA A 35 -1.04 3.06 -3.30
CA ALA A 35 -2.10 2.08 -3.21
C ALA A 35 -3.50 2.74 -3.24
N ARG A 36 -3.67 3.85 -2.52
CA ARG A 36 -4.92 4.63 -2.52
C ARG A 36 -5.22 5.22 -3.89
N ALA A 37 -4.22 5.76 -4.59
CA ALA A 37 -4.40 6.41 -5.88
C ALA A 37 -4.93 5.44 -6.97
N VAL A 38 -4.56 4.16 -6.89
CA VAL A 38 -5.03 3.12 -7.82
C VAL A 38 -6.22 2.32 -7.29
N GLY A 39 -6.79 2.68 -6.14
CA GLY A 39 -7.92 1.97 -5.54
C GLY A 39 -7.58 0.55 -5.05
N ALA A 40 -6.32 0.30 -4.69
CA ALA A 40 -5.91 -0.99 -4.16
C ALA A 40 -6.67 -1.33 -2.87
N ARG A 41 -7.15 -2.57 -2.79
CA ARG A 41 -7.96 -3.02 -1.65
C ARG A 41 -7.12 -3.41 -0.44
N ARG A 42 -5.89 -3.89 -0.68
CA ARG A 42 -4.95 -4.36 0.34
C ARG A 42 -3.51 -4.03 -0.03
N ILE A 43 -2.67 -3.90 0.98
CA ILE A 43 -1.21 -3.89 0.87
C ILE A 43 -0.72 -5.28 1.24
N VAL A 44 0.12 -5.89 0.42
CA VAL A 44 0.70 -7.21 0.71
C VAL A 44 2.12 -7.02 1.20
N THR A 45 2.38 -7.38 2.46
CA THR A 45 3.68 -7.18 3.11
C THR A 45 3.94 -8.25 4.16
N ARG A 46 5.21 -8.53 4.45
CA ARG A 46 5.61 -9.39 5.57
C ARG A 46 5.58 -8.67 6.92
N ASN A 47 5.41 -7.34 6.93
CA ASN A 47 5.44 -6.55 8.16
C ASN A 47 4.19 -5.68 8.34
N THR A 48 3.06 -6.32 8.60
CA THR A 48 1.75 -5.64 8.71
C THR A 48 1.68 -4.60 9.84
N LYS A 49 2.53 -4.71 10.87
CA LYS A 49 2.55 -3.79 12.02
C LYS A 49 2.93 -2.35 11.63
N ASP A 50 3.78 -2.18 10.61
CA ASP A 50 4.21 -0.85 10.15
C ASP A 50 3.05 -0.10 9.49
N TYR A 51 2.06 -0.85 9.00
CA TYR A 51 0.85 -0.37 8.37
C TYR A 51 -0.36 -0.30 9.32
N ALA A 52 -0.17 -0.44 10.63
CA ALA A 52 -1.27 -0.43 11.60
C ALA A 52 -2.11 0.87 11.57
N ARG A 53 -1.54 1.97 11.07
CA ARG A 53 -2.19 3.28 10.91
C ARG A 53 -2.59 3.58 9.45
N SER A 54 -2.41 2.62 8.56
CA SER A 54 -2.83 2.73 7.16
C SER A 54 -4.35 2.70 7.04
N PRO A 55 -4.96 3.54 6.19
CA PRO A 55 -6.37 3.43 5.80
C PRO A 55 -6.64 2.24 4.86
N ILE A 56 -5.60 1.61 4.31
CA ILE A 56 -5.69 0.40 3.48
C ILE A 56 -5.13 -0.78 4.29
N PRO A 57 -5.90 -1.86 4.47
CA PRO A 57 -5.46 -2.98 5.30
C PRO A 57 -4.23 -3.65 4.69
N ALA A 58 -3.22 -3.89 5.53
CA ALA A 58 -2.07 -4.72 5.19
C ALA A 58 -2.33 -6.18 5.56
N VAL A 59 -1.95 -7.11 4.67
CA VAL A 59 -2.05 -8.55 4.89
C VAL A 59 -0.74 -9.25 4.58
N LEU A 60 -0.58 -10.44 5.16
CA LEU A 60 0.53 -11.32 4.83
C LEU A 60 0.34 -11.91 3.41
N PRO A 61 1.43 -12.26 2.70
CA PRO A 61 1.37 -12.87 1.38
C PRO A 61 0.49 -14.13 1.31
N GLU A 62 0.57 -15.01 2.31
CA GLU A 62 -0.24 -16.21 2.43
C GLU A 62 -1.75 -15.89 2.40
N THR A 63 -2.20 -14.91 3.18
CA THR A 63 -3.59 -14.44 3.20
C THR A 63 -4.04 -13.82 1.87
N ALA A 64 -3.10 -13.25 1.10
CA ALA A 64 -3.40 -12.69 -0.22
C ALA A 64 -3.74 -13.76 -1.25
N ILE A 65 -3.13 -14.95 -1.14
CA ILE A 65 -3.29 -16.03 -2.12
C ILE A 65 -4.50 -16.92 -1.76
N GLU A 66 -4.80 -17.10 -0.48
CA GLU A 66 -5.88 -17.96 0.04
C GLU A 66 -7.32 -17.55 -0.37
N ASN A 67 -7.51 -16.34 -0.91
CA ASN A 67 -8.82 -15.82 -1.34
C ASN A 67 -9.03 -15.81 -2.86
N THR A 68 -8.24 -16.59 -3.60
CA THR A 68 -8.23 -16.59 -5.09
C THR A 68 -8.82 -17.88 -5.69
N ALA A 69 -9.70 -18.56 -4.97
CA ALA A 69 -10.45 -19.73 -5.43
C ALA A 69 -11.86 -19.35 -5.91
#